data_AF-A0A7Y0SIZ7-F1
#
_entry.id   AF-A0A7Y0SIZ7-F1
#
_cell.length_a   1.000
_cell.length_b   1.000
_cell.length_c   1.000
_cell.angle_alpha   90.00
_cell.angle_beta   90.00
_cell.angle_gamma   90.00
#
_symmetry.space_group_name_H-M   'P 1'
#
loop_
_entity.id
_entity.type
_entity.pdbx_description
1 polymer ?
#
loop_
_entity_poly.entity_id
_entity_poly.type
_entity_poly.pdbx_seq_one_letter_code
_entity_poly.pdbx_strand_id
1 'polypeptide(L)' 'LSSVLNGQRNEDPLPDITLSIKNDEWILTCTDEAWLENNKLLHADLQEEQERWDSAKWTLTF' A
#
# COMPACT_ATOMS: atom_id res chain seq x y z
N LEU A 1 5.52 5.79 0.10
CA LEU A 1 5.20 4.66 1.03
C LEU A 1 4.81 5.10 2.43
N SER A 2 5.71 5.46 3.35
CA SER A 2 5.32 5.80 4.74
C SER A 2 4.36 6.99 4.82
N SER A 3 4.52 7.98 3.92
CA SER A 3 3.59 9.12 3.80
C SER A 3 2.27 8.78 3.11
N VAL A 4 2.20 7.69 2.33
CA VAL A 4 0.99 7.21 1.67
C VAL A 4 0.17 6.39 2.67
N LEU A 5 0.81 5.45 3.37
CA LEU A 5 0.17 4.68 4.44
C LEU A 5 -0.35 5.56 5.59
N ASN A 6 0.43 6.57 6.02
CA ASN A 6 0.00 7.53 7.04
C ASN A 6 -0.70 8.77 6.46
N GLY A 7 -0.97 8.81 5.15
CA GLY A 7 -1.59 9.95 4.47
C GLY A 7 -3.03 10.17 4.92
N GLN A 8 -3.72 9.06 5.22
CA GLN A 8 -4.97 9.11 5.94
C GLN A 8 -4.65 9.24 7.42
N ARG A 9 -4.80 10.45 7.97
CA ARG A 9 -4.79 10.74 9.41
C ARG A 9 -6.04 10.13 10.07
N ASN A 10 -6.33 8.87 9.78
CA ASN A 10 -7.40 8.12 10.39
C ASN A 10 -6.96 7.80 11.82
N GLU A 11 -7.81 8.17 12.78
CA GLU A 11 -7.57 7.91 14.22
C GLU A 11 -7.82 6.43 14.56
N ASP A 12 -8.34 5.66 13.59
CA ASP A 12 -8.46 4.21 13.67
C ASP A 12 -7.09 3.53 13.60
N PRO A 13 -6.86 2.50 14.43
CA PRO A 13 -5.62 1.75 14.39
C PRO A 13 -5.45 1.15 12.98
N LEU A 14 -4.36 1.52 12.32
CA LEU A 14 -3.96 0.88 11.06
C LEU A 14 -3.96 -0.64 11.29
N PRO A 15 -4.61 -1.41 10.41
CA PRO A 15 -4.53 -2.86 10.49
C PRO A 15 -3.06 -3.30 10.37
N ASP A 16 -2.73 -4.51 10.82
CA ASP A 16 -1.37 -5.04 10.79
C ASP A 16 -0.92 -5.22 9.32
N ILE A 17 -0.33 -4.16 8.76
CA ILE A 17 0.21 -4.14 7.40
C ILE A 17 1.66 -4.60 7.48
N THR A 18 1.94 -5.72 6.83
CA THR A 18 3.28 -6.26 6.65
C THR A 18 3.77 -5.98 5.25
N LEU A 19 4.91 -5.30 5.14
CA LEU A 19 5.62 -5.10 3.89
C LEU A 19 6.72 -6.16 3.74
N SER A 20 6.62 -6.99 2.70
CA SER A 20 7.64 -7.97 2.32
C SER A 20 8.34 -7.51 1.05
N ILE A 21 9.66 -7.37 1.10
CA ILE A 21 10.47 -6.95 -0.06
C ILE A 21 11.23 -8.17 -0.58
N LYS A 22 11.01 -8.52 -1.85
CA LYS A 22 11.70 -9.57 -2.60
C LYS A 22 12.37 -8.96 -3.83
N ASN A 23 13.64 -8.59 -3.69
CA ASN A 23 14.42 -7.93 -4.75
C ASN A 23 13.74 -6.63 -5.21
N ASP A 24 13.23 -6.60 -6.45
CA ASP A 24 12.54 -5.47 -7.07
C ASP A 24 10.99 -5.56 -6.92
N GLU A 25 10.50 -6.58 -6.22
CA GLU A 25 9.08 -6.77 -5.90
C GLU A 25 8.82 -6.46 -4.43
N TRP A 26 7.84 -5.60 -4.18
CA TRP A 26 7.40 -5.20 -2.86
C TRP A 26 5.96 -5.65 -2.71
N ILE A 27 5.72 -6.48 -1.72
CA ILE A 27 4.42 -7.08 -1.45
C ILE A 27 3.91 -6.48 -0.15
N LEU A 28 2.86 -5.66 -0.26
CA LEU A 28 2.06 -5.24 0.87
C LEU A 28 1.06 -6.35 1.18
N THR A 29 0.99 -6.76 2.44
CA THR A 29 -0.01 -7.69 2.93
C THR A 29 -0.65 -7.08 4.15
N CYS A 30 -1.97 -7.20 4.26
CA CYS A 30 -2.72 -6.71 5.40
C CYS A 30 -3.53 -7.87 5.98
N THR A 31 -3.63 -7.96 7.30
CA THR A 31 -4.48 -8.95 7.96
C THR A 31 -5.97 -8.71 7.74
N ASP A 32 -6.35 -7.48 7.40
CA ASP A 32 -7.72 -7.09 7.11
C ASP A 32 -7.93 -6.98 5.59
N GLU A 33 -8.67 -7.91 4.99
CA GLU A 33 -8.98 -7.89 3.55
C GLU A 33 -9.85 -6.68 3.16
N ALA A 34 -10.67 -6.18 4.09
CA ALA A 34 -11.54 -5.03 3.84
C ALA A 34 -10.79 -3.70 3.98
N TRP A 35 -9.49 -3.71 4.30
CA TRP A 35 -8.74 -2.48 4.54
C TRP A 35 -8.71 -1.56 3.32
N LEU A 36 -8.53 -2.11 2.11
CA LEU A 36 -8.55 -1.32 0.86
C LEU A 36 -9.96 -0.90 0.48
N GLU A 37 -10.95 -1.73 0.77
CA GLU A 37 -12.36 -1.38 0.54
C GLU A 37 -12.82 -0.24 1.45
N ASN A 38 -12.37 -0.24 2.70
CA ASN A 38 -12.62 0.80 3.69
C ASN A 38 -11.78 2.06 3.41
N ASN A 39 -10.57 1.91 2.86
CA ASN A 39 -9.64 3.02 2.60
C ASN A 39 -9.46 3.25 1.09
N LYS A 40 -10.54 3.61 0.40
CA LYS A 40 -10.54 3.85 -1.07
C LYS A 40 -9.50 4.88 -1.54
N LEU A 41 -9.21 5.90 -0.73
CA LEU A 41 -8.16 6.87 -1.04
C LEU A 41 -6.77 6.21 -1.03
N LEU A 42 -6.51 5.35 -0.05
CA LEU A 42 -5.25 4.62 0.06
C LEU A 42 -5.11 3.61 -1.08
N HIS A 43 -6.20 2.97 -1.48
CA HIS A 43 -6.21 2.13 -2.68
C HIS A 43 -5.82 2.93 -3.92
N ALA A 44 -6.41 4.12 -4.12
CA ALA A 44 -6.06 5.00 -5.24
C ALA A 44 -4.60 5.47 -5.19
N ASP A 45 -4.10 5.85 -4.00
CA ASP A 45 -2.70 6.23 -3.81
C ASP A 45 -1.74 5.07 -4.12
N LEU A 46 -2.07 3.84 -3.68
CA LEU A 46 -1.28 2.64 -3.95
C LEU A 46 -1.28 2.26 -5.43
N GLN A 47 -2.39 2.45 -6.14
CA GLN A 47 -2.46 2.27 -7.59
C GLN A 47 -1.56 3.28 -8.32
N GLU A 48 -1.62 4.56 -7.95
CA GLU A 48 -0.77 5.58 -8.56
C GLU A 48 0.72 5.28 -8.29
N GLU A 49 1.04 4.81 -7.08
CA GLU A 49 2.39 4.42 -6.71
C GLU A 49 2.86 3.18 -7.48
N GLN A 50 1.98 2.21 -7.73
CA GLN A 50 2.27 1.03 -8.57
C GLN A 50 2.64 1.44 -10.00
N GLU A 51 1.90 2.38 -10.62
CA GLU A 51 2.22 2.88 -11.96
C GLU A 51 3.54 3.66 -12.00
N ARG A 52 3.80 4.46 -10.96
CA ARG A 52 5.08 5.18 -10.80
C ARG A 52 6.26 4.20 -10.68
N TRP A 53 6.07 3.09 -9.99
CA TRP A 53 7.11 2.09 -9.77
C TRP A 53 7.33 1.19 -10.97
N ASP A 54 6.28 0.85 -11.71
CA ASP A 54 6.39 0.13 -12.98
C ASP A 54 7.31 0.90 -13.95
N SER A 55 7.17 2.23 -13.99
CA SER A 55 8.06 3.12 -14.75
C SER A 55 9.53 3.05 -14.30
N ALA A 56 9.78 2.71 -13.03
CA ALA A 56 11.11 2.52 -12.45
C ALA A 56 11.60 1.05 -12.47
N LYS A 57 10.84 0.13 -13.09
CA LYS A 57 11.06 -1.33 -13.09
C LYS A 57 10.94 -1.98 -11.70
N TRP A 58 10.18 -1.38 -10.81
CA TRP A 58 9.81 -1.97 -9.53
C TRP A 58 8.36 -2.43 -9.56
N THR A 59 8.06 -3.52 -8.87
CA THR A 59 6.72 -4.09 -8.82
C THR A 59 6.15 -3.92 -7.42
N LEU A 60 5.01 -3.25 -7.31
CA LEU A 60 4.24 -3.16 -6.07
C LEU A 60 3.01 -4.05 -6.17
N THR A 61 2.81 -4.94 -5.20
CA THR A 61 1.66 -5.84 -5.12
C THR A 61 0.99 -5.70 -3.77
N PHE A 62 -0.33 -5.66 -3.73
CA PHE A 62 -1.15 -5.51 -2.52
C PHE A 62 -2.51 -6.19 -2.68
#